data_AF-A0A9X6SU00-F1
#
_entry.id   AF-A0A9X6SU00-F1
#
_cell.length_a   1.000
_cell.length_b   1.000
_cell.length_c   1.000
_cell.angle_alpha   90.00
_cell.angle_beta   90.00
_cell.angle_gamma   90.00
#
_symmetry.space_group_name_H-M   'P 1'
#
loop_
_entity.id
_entity.type
_entity.pdbx_description
1 polymer ?
#
loop_
_entity_poly.entity_id
_entity_poly.type
_entity_poly.pdbx_seq_one_letter_code
_entity_poly.pdbx_strand_id
1 'polypeptide(L)'
;MSQSEFINALGLKSKSTVSMWENEEIYKCPLRKTSLDIAKLANVFVSYVLSESEEKNPKLTAKDDLEQVMIDIRSKNSDKQKELIEMIKQLVKIAGD
;
A
#
# COMPACT_ATOMS: atom_id res chain seq x y z
N MET A 1 -8.04 1.63 7.41
CA MET A 1 -8.55 2.90 7.96
C MET A 1 -10.06 2.90 7.83
N SER A 2 -10.80 3.33 8.83
CA SER A 2 -12.25 3.57 8.74
C SER A 2 -12.56 4.88 8.00
N GLN A 3 -13.78 5.03 7.46
CA GLN A 3 -14.21 6.28 6.82
C GLN A 3 -14.06 7.49 7.76
N SER A 4 -14.32 7.32 9.06
CA SER A 4 -14.19 8.41 10.05
C SER A 4 -12.74 8.87 10.20
N GLU A 5 -11.80 7.93 10.30
CA GLU A 5 -10.36 8.24 10.37
C GLU A 5 -9.87 8.91 9.08
N PHE A 6 -10.34 8.43 7.92
CA PHE A 6 -9.98 8.98 6.61
C PHE A 6 -10.45 10.43 6.43
N ILE A 7 -11.68 10.73 6.85
CA ILE A 7 -12.26 12.09 6.81
C ILE A 7 -11.48 13.04 7.70
N ASN A 8 -11.17 12.61 8.92
CA ASN A 8 -10.40 13.39 9.87
C ASN A 8 -8.99 13.67 9.34
N ALA A 9 -8.33 12.66 8.76
CA ALA A 9 -6.99 12.79 8.19
C ALA A 9 -6.93 13.76 6.99
N LEU A 10 -8.00 13.84 6.20
CA LEU A 10 -8.09 14.71 5.01
C LEU A 10 -8.82 16.04 5.25
N GLY A 11 -9.29 16.30 6.47
CA GLY A 11 -10.07 17.49 6.81
C GLY A 11 -11.38 17.62 6.02
N LEU A 12 -11.99 16.48 5.64
CA LEU A 12 -13.23 16.46 4.88
C LEU A 12 -14.41 16.76 5.80
N LYS A 13 -15.47 17.36 5.24
CA LYS A 13 -16.65 17.78 6.02
C LYS A 13 -17.74 16.71 6.12
N SER A 14 -17.73 15.68 5.25
CA SER A 14 -18.83 14.72 5.16
C SER A 14 -18.38 13.29 4.89
N LYS A 15 -19.02 12.35 5.62
CA LYS A 15 -18.97 10.90 5.37
C LYS A 15 -19.60 10.50 4.05
N SER A 16 -20.68 11.16 3.66
CA SER A 16 -21.38 10.84 2.43
C SER A 16 -20.51 11.03 1.19
N THR A 17 -19.58 12.00 1.23
CA THR A 17 -18.64 12.22 0.13
C THR A 17 -17.70 11.04 -0.08
N VAL A 18 -17.21 10.43 1.03
CA VAL A 18 -16.34 9.25 0.95
C VAL A 18 -17.13 8.03 0.50
N SER A 19 -18.34 7.82 1.05
CA SER A 19 -19.22 6.73 0.61
C SER A 19 -19.60 6.82 -0.87
N MET A 20 -19.72 8.04 -1.42
CA MET A 20 -19.95 8.24 -2.86
C MET A 20 -18.73 7.86 -3.70
N TRP A 21 -17.51 8.10 -3.22
CA TRP A 21 -16.28 7.72 -3.94
C TRP A 21 -16.00 6.22 -3.90
N GLU A 22 -16.43 5.54 -2.83
CA GLU A 22 -16.33 4.09 -2.69
C GLU A 22 -17.39 3.33 -3.50
N ASN A 23 -18.43 4.01 -3.96
CA ASN A 23 -19.48 3.40 -4.77
C ASN A 23 -19.05 3.34 -6.25
N GLU A 24 -18.70 2.16 -6.71
CA GLU A 24 -18.28 1.89 -8.10
C GLU A 24 -19.36 2.19 -9.15
N GLU A 25 -20.64 2.25 -8.77
CA GLU A 25 -21.75 2.61 -9.66
C GLU A 25 -21.88 4.12 -9.90
N ILE A 26 -21.19 4.94 -9.09
CA ILE A 26 -21.25 6.41 -9.18
C ILE A 26 -19.93 6.92 -9.75
N TYR A 27 -19.97 7.42 -10.99
CA TYR A 27 -18.81 8.08 -11.61
C TYR A 27 -18.61 9.51 -11.06
N LYS A 28 -18.21 9.62 -9.80
CA LYS A 28 -17.78 10.86 -9.17
C LYS A 28 -16.43 10.67 -8.51
N CYS A 29 -15.40 11.29 -9.08
CA CYS A 29 -14.06 11.30 -8.49
C CYS A 29 -13.87 12.50 -7.55
N PRO A 30 -12.92 12.40 -6.60
CA PRO A 30 -12.46 13.56 -5.84
C PRO A 30 -11.88 14.64 -6.76
N LEU A 31 -11.88 15.90 -6.29
CA LEU A 31 -11.15 16.97 -6.97
C LEU A 31 -9.66 16.68 -7.00
N ARG A 32 -8.95 17.17 -8.02
CA ARG A 32 -7.49 16.97 -8.20
C ARG A 32 -6.68 17.18 -6.91
N LYS A 33 -6.96 18.27 -6.17
CA LYS A 33 -6.26 18.56 -4.90
C LYS A 33 -6.49 17.44 -3.87
N THR A 34 -7.75 17.02 -3.71
CA THR A 34 -8.11 15.95 -2.79
C THR A 34 -7.50 14.62 -3.23
N SER A 35 -7.48 14.30 -4.52
CA SER A 35 -6.80 13.08 -5.01
C SER A 35 -5.31 13.08 -4.70
N LEU A 36 -4.63 14.23 -4.80
CA LEU A 36 -3.23 14.37 -4.39
C LEU A 36 -3.04 14.21 -2.88
N ASP A 37 -3.95 14.74 -2.07
CA ASP A 37 -3.90 14.62 -0.61
C ASP A 37 -4.18 13.17 -0.17
N ILE A 38 -5.10 12.47 -0.83
CA ILE A 38 -5.34 11.02 -0.65
C ILE A 38 -4.09 10.23 -1.01
N ALA A 39 -3.49 10.52 -2.18
CA ALA A 39 -2.28 9.85 -2.64
C ALA A 39 -1.13 10.00 -1.64
N LYS A 40 -0.93 11.21 -1.08
CA LYS A 40 0.05 11.46 -0.02
C LYS A 40 -0.27 10.70 1.27
N LEU A 41 -1.53 10.72 1.71
CA LEU A 41 -1.96 10.04 2.93
C LEU A 41 -1.74 8.52 2.86
N ALA A 42 -2.06 7.94 1.71
CA ALA A 42 -1.85 6.51 1.45
C ALA A 42 -0.43 6.19 0.95
N ASN A 43 0.40 7.22 0.74
CA ASN A 43 1.75 7.14 0.18
C ASN A 43 1.85 6.42 -1.19
N VAL A 44 0.80 6.53 -2.00
CA VAL A 44 0.70 5.97 -3.36
C VAL A 44 0.80 7.06 -4.42
N PHE A 45 0.92 6.68 -5.69
CA PHE A 45 0.79 7.61 -6.80
C PHE A 45 -0.66 8.07 -6.97
N VAL A 46 -0.83 9.31 -7.44
CA VAL A 46 -2.16 9.85 -7.74
C VAL A 46 -2.86 9.11 -8.88
N SER A 47 -2.10 8.55 -9.84
CA SER A 47 -2.65 7.70 -10.91
C SER A 47 -3.30 6.43 -10.36
N TYR A 48 -2.77 5.87 -9.26
CA TYR A 48 -3.40 4.75 -8.55
C TYR A 48 -4.75 5.13 -7.93
N VAL A 49 -4.81 6.32 -7.32
CA VAL A 49 -6.06 6.85 -6.73
C VAL A 49 -7.14 7.11 -7.78
N LEU A 50 -6.74 7.44 -9.01
CA LEU A 50 -7.64 7.74 -10.13
C LEU A 50 -7.94 6.52 -11.02
N SER A 51 -7.47 5.33 -10.64
CA SER A 51 -7.58 4.10 -11.43
C SER A 51 -6.98 4.20 -12.85
N GLU A 52 -5.99 5.08 -13.03
CA GLU A 52 -5.22 5.22 -14.27
C GLU A 52 -4.02 4.25 -14.30
N SER A 53 -3.69 3.65 -13.16
CA SER A 53 -2.61 2.68 -12.99
C SER A 53 -2.92 1.73 -11.83
N GLU A 54 -2.55 0.46 -11.98
CA GLU A 54 -2.61 -0.55 -10.91
C GLU A 54 -1.39 -0.47 -9.97
N GLU A 55 -0.39 0.36 -10.27
CA GLU A 55 0.83 0.48 -9.48
C GLU A 55 0.67 1.51 -8.35
N LYS A 56 0.63 1.02 -7.11
CA LYS A 56 0.58 1.86 -5.90
C LYS A 56 1.77 2.80 -5.80
N ASN A 57 2.99 2.26 -5.73
CA ASN A 57 4.28 2.99 -5.71
C ASN A 57 5.42 1.94 -5.71
N PRO A 58 6.40 1.96 -6.64
CA PRO A 58 7.45 0.96 -6.70
C PRO A 58 8.38 0.95 -5.48
N LYS A 59 8.47 2.07 -4.73
CA LYS A 59 9.21 2.11 -3.45
C LYS A 59 8.48 1.42 -2.31
N LEU A 60 7.13 1.37 -2.35
CA LEU A 60 6.34 0.63 -1.37
C LEU A 60 6.26 -0.83 -1.73
N THR A 61 6.09 -1.20 -3.01
CA THR A 61 6.01 -2.62 -3.40
C THR A 61 7.22 -3.41 -2.92
N ALA A 62 8.45 -2.92 -3.15
CA ALA A 62 9.64 -3.61 -2.67
C ALA A 62 9.71 -3.73 -1.13
N LYS A 63 9.20 -2.75 -0.39
CA LYS A 63 9.19 -2.76 1.08
C LYS A 63 8.11 -3.67 1.62
N ASP A 64 6.91 -3.60 1.06
CA ASP A 64 5.74 -4.40 1.43
C ASP A 64 5.97 -5.88 1.06
N ASP A 65 6.57 -6.15 -0.10
CA ASP A 65 6.94 -7.50 -0.54
C ASP A 65 7.99 -8.11 0.40
N LEU A 66 8.99 -7.33 0.81
CA LEU A 66 9.97 -7.79 1.81
C LEU A 66 9.31 -8.07 3.16
N GLU A 67 8.41 -7.18 3.60
CA GLU A 67 7.69 -7.36 4.86
C GLU A 67 6.80 -8.62 4.84
N GLN A 68 6.11 -8.87 3.72
CA GLN A 68 5.32 -10.08 3.51
C GLN A 68 6.19 -11.34 3.53
N VAL A 69 7.34 -11.33 2.85
CA VAL A 69 8.31 -12.43 2.89
C VAL A 69 8.77 -12.70 4.33
N MET A 70 9.03 -11.66 5.12
CA MET A 70 9.44 -11.81 6.52
C MET A 70 8.32 -12.37 7.41
N ILE A 71 7.07 -12.01 7.18
CA ILE A 71 5.90 -12.59 7.85
C ILE A 71 5.81 -14.09 7.51
N ASP A 72 5.93 -14.44 6.23
CA ASP A 72 5.82 -15.81 5.76
C ASP A 72 6.94 -16.70 6.33
N ILE A 73 8.17 -16.19 6.44
CA ILE A 73 9.27 -16.88 7.09
C ILE A 73 8.95 -17.14 8.57
N ARG A 74 8.51 -16.12 9.31
CA ARG A 74 8.17 -16.23 10.74
C ARG A 74 7.05 -17.24 11.00
N SER A 75 6.17 -17.48 10.02
CA SER A 75 5.11 -18.49 10.11
C SER A 75 5.61 -19.95 10.06
N LYS A 76 6.87 -20.19 9.66
CA LYS A 76 7.44 -21.55 9.55
C LYS A 76 8.07 -22.01 10.86
N ASN A 77 8.42 -23.29 10.94
CA ASN A 77 9.16 -23.84 12.07
C ASN A 77 10.64 -23.35 12.09
N SER A 78 11.30 -23.54 13.24
CA SER A 78 12.67 -23.05 13.48
C SER A 78 13.69 -23.52 12.44
N ASP A 79 13.62 -24.79 12.01
CA ASP A 79 14.58 -25.35 11.05
C ASP A 79 14.39 -24.74 9.67
N LYS A 80 13.13 -24.60 9.21
CA LYS A 80 12.80 -23.94 7.95
C LYS A 80 13.09 -22.45 7.96
N GLN A 81 12.88 -21.78 9.09
CA GLN A 81 13.26 -20.38 9.26
C GLN A 81 14.77 -20.18 9.04
N LYS A 82 15.60 -21.03 9.64
CA LYS A 82 17.07 -20.97 9.48
C LYS A 82 17.49 -21.21 8.03
N GLU A 83 16.95 -22.25 7.39
CA GLU A 83 17.23 -22.58 5.99
C GLU A 83 16.88 -21.41 5.05
N LEU A 84 15.68 -20.84 5.20
CA LEU A 84 15.22 -19.71 4.38
C LEU A 84 16.07 -18.45 4.59
N ILE A 85 16.44 -18.15 5.84
CA ILE A 85 17.32 -17.02 6.17
C ILE A 85 18.72 -17.22 5.55
N GLU A 86 19.27 -18.44 5.56
CA GLU A 86 20.56 -18.71 4.92
C GLU A 86 20.50 -18.54 3.40
N MET A 87 19.45 -19.04 2.75
CA MET A 87 19.24 -18.83 1.31
C MET A 87 19.18 -17.34 0.96
N ILE A 88 18.43 -16.55 1.73
CA ILE A 88 18.34 -15.10 1.53
C ILE A 88 19.72 -14.45 1.70
N LYS A 89 20.49 -14.81 2.74
CA LYS A 89 21.84 -14.28 2.95
C LYS A 89 22.77 -14.60 1.77
N GLN A 90 22.70 -15.82 1.22
CA GLN A 90 23.49 -16.20 0.06
C GLN A 90 23.10 -15.39 -1.18
N LEU A 91 21.80 -15.24 -1.43
CA LEU A 91 21.29 -14.44 -2.55
C LEU A 91 21.70 -12.97 -2.44
N VAL A 92 21.59 -12.36 -1.26
CA VAL A 92 22.02 -10.97 -1.01
C VAL A 92 23.53 -10.82 -1.26
N LYS A 93 24.34 -11.81 -0.90
CA LYS A 93 25.79 -11.80 -1.15
C LYS A 93 26.12 -11.89 -2.64
N ILE A 94 25.29 -12.57 -3.43
CA ILE A 94 25.46 -12.69 -4.90
C ILE A 94 24.96 -11.43 -5.62
N ALA A 95 23.87 -10.84 -5.12
CA ALA A 95 23.18 -9.72 -5.75
C ALA A 95 23.72 -8.34 -5.35
N GLY A 96 24.58 -8.24 -4.34
CA GLY A 96 25.28 -7.00 -4.01
C GLY A 96 26.36 -6.69 -5.06
N ASP A 97 26.40 -5.45 -5.54
CA ASP A 97 27.57 -4.87 -6.22
C ASP A 97 28.83 -4.97 -5.34
#